data_AF-A0A3D0P7N2-F1
#
_entry.id   AF-A0A3D0P7N2-F1
#
_cell.length_a   1.000
_cell.length_b   1.000
_cell.length_c   1.000
_cell.angle_alpha   90.00
_cell.angle_beta   90.00
_cell.angle_gamma   90.00
#
_symmetry.space_group_name_H-M   'P 1'
#
loop_
_entity.id
_entity.type
_entity.pdbx_description
1 polymer ?
#
loop_
_entity_poly.entity_id
_entity_poly.type
_entity_poly.pdbx_seq_one_letter_code
_entity_poly.pdbx_strand_id
1 'polypeptide(L)'
;MCGNIPPSQRDFSPGAVTFMPDVETICVQCKETFLFTEKEQEIFYQRNMMPPQRCPRCRSKKAAASEDAPKRYEIVCDNCGKHDQVPFQPKVGRTVFCRECHEASRSRARFA
;
A
#
# COMPACT_ATOMS: atom_id res chain seq x y z
N MET A 1 26.52 15.72 -63.35
CA MET A 1 25.07 15.46 -63.29
C MET A 1 24.77 14.86 -61.93
N CYS A 2 24.40 15.70 -60.97
CA CYS A 2 24.04 15.29 -59.62
C CYS A 2 22.60 14.77 -59.65
N GLY A 3 22.43 13.45 -59.53
CA GLY A 3 21.11 12.81 -59.44
C GLY A 3 20.62 12.82 -57.99
N ASN A 4 19.62 13.66 -57.74
CA ASN A 4 18.84 13.73 -56.50
C ASN A 4 17.94 12.50 -56.34
N ILE A 5 18.04 11.78 -55.22
CA ILE A 5 16.91 11.07 -54.59
C ILE A 5 16.99 11.35 -53.08
N PRO A 6 16.01 12.08 -52.50
CA PRO A 6 16.00 12.43 -51.08
C PRO A 6 15.65 11.22 -50.22
N PRO A 7 16.29 11.02 -49.04
CA PRO A 7 15.74 10.13 -48.03
C PRO A 7 14.42 10.72 -47.54
N SER A 8 13.35 9.99 -47.84
CA SER A 8 11.98 10.21 -47.39
C SER A 8 11.92 10.51 -45.90
N GLN A 9 11.53 11.76 -45.60
CA GLN A 9 10.62 12.16 -44.54
C GLN A 9 10.41 11.12 -43.43
N ARG A 10 11.24 11.19 -42.40
CA ARG A 10 10.75 11.00 -41.04
C ARG A 10 10.79 12.35 -40.37
N ASP A 11 9.71 13.10 -40.55
CA ASP A 11 9.32 14.17 -39.66
C ASP A 11 9.17 13.60 -38.23
N PHE A 12 10.27 13.47 -37.52
CA PHE A 12 10.24 13.49 -36.06
C PHE A 12 10.32 14.96 -35.66
N SER A 13 9.19 15.65 -35.78
CA SER A 13 9.01 16.97 -35.18
C SER A 13 9.23 16.85 -33.66
N PRO A 14 10.29 17.47 -33.10
CA PRO A 14 10.45 17.58 -31.66
C PRO A 14 9.59 18.76 -31.22
N GLY A 15 8.30 18.52 -30.99
CA GLY A 15 7.30 19.55 -30.74
C GLY A 15 6.46 19.23 -29.53
N ALA A 16 6.92 19.69 -28.37
CA ALA A 16 6.17 20.10 -27.20
C ALA A 16 4.66 19.78 -27.17
N VAL A 17 4.29 18.81 -26.33
CA VAL A 17 3.20 19.00 -25.38
C VAL A 17 3.68 18.52 -24.01
N THR A 18 3.75 19.42 -23.03
CA THR A 18 3.80 19.05 -21.61
C THR A 18 2.40 18.56 -21.23
N PHE A 19 1.98 17.47 -21.84
CA PHE A 19 0.72 16.80 -21.62
C PHE A 19 1.14 15.42 -21.16
N MET A 20 0.98 15.12 -19.87
CA MET A 20 1.21 13.77 -19.35
C MET A 20 -0.01 12.95 -19.80
N PRO A 21 0.06 12.18 -20.90
CA PRO A 21 -1.09 11.45 -21.36
C PRO A 21 -1.35 10.28 -20.40
N ASP A 22 -2.58 9.77 -20.38
CA ASP A 22 -2.88 8.55 -19.65
C ASP A 22 -2.02 7.40 -20.22
N VAL A 23 -1.21 6.77 -19.37
CA VAL A 23 -0.27 5.71 -19.79
C VAL A 23 -0.88 4.36 -19.44
N GLU A 24 -1.07 3.50 -20.43
CA GLU A 24 -1.43 2.11 -20.19
C GLU A 24 -0.20 1.31 -19.74
N THR A 25 -0.25 0.70 -18.55
CA THR A 25 0.86 -0.09 -17.98
C THR A 25 0.40 -1.50 -17.64
N ILE A 26 1.30 -2.48 -17.74
CA ILE A 26 1.01 -3.89 -17.44
C ILE A 26 1.29 -4.18 -15.96
N CYS A 27 0.31 -4.75 -15.26
CA CYS A 27 0.47 -5.16 -13.86
C CYS A 27 1.40 -6.38 -13.73
N VAL A 28 2.39 -6.32 -12.83
CA VAL A 28 3.31 -7.46 -12.59
C VAL A 28 2.60 -8.68 -11.98
N GLN A 29 1.48 -8.50 -11.27
CA GLN A 29 0.78 -9.61 -10.59
C GLN A 29 -0.32 -10.27 -11.44
N CYS A 30 -1.19 -9.49 -12.07
CA CYS A 30 -2.30 -10.03 -12.86
C CYS A 30 -2.04 -10.00 -14.37
N LYS A 31 -0.94 -9.38 -14.83
CA LYS A 31 -0.60 -9.19 -16.25
C LYS A 31 -1.66 -8.45 -17.07
N GLU A 32 -2.59 -7.80 -16.39
CA GLU A 32 -3.62 -6.99 -17.00
C GLU A 32 -3.09 -5.57 -17.25
N THR A 33 -3.44 -5.03 -18.41
CA THR A 33 -3.16 -3.64 -18.75
C THR A 33 -4.12 -2.74 -17.98
N PHE A 34 -3.58 -1.75 -17.26
CA PHE A 34 -4.37 -0.77 -16.52
C PHE A 34 -3.96 0.64 -16.90
N LEU A 35 -4.91 1.57 -16.78
CA LEU A 35 -4.71 2.98 -17.07
C LEU A 35 -4.03 3.67 -15.88
N PHE A 36 -2.89 4.29 -16.12
CA PHE A 36 -2.21 5.17 -15.17
C PHE A 36 -2.47 6.63 -15.59
N THR A 37 -3.45 7.24 -14.92
CA THR A 37 -4.01 8.52 -15.37
C THR A 37 -3.10 9.70 -15.06
N GLU A 38 -3.24 10.81 -15.79
CA GLU A 38 -2.51 12.07 -15.54
C GLU A 38 -2.56 12.48 -14.06
N LYS A 39 -3.75 12.42 -13.46
CA LYS A 39 -3.99 12.79 -12.06
C LYS A 39 -3.18 11.93 -11.10
N GLU A 40 -3.03 10.64 -11.39
CA GLU A 40 -2.23 9.75 -10.58
C GLU A 40 -0.73 10.01 -10.80
N GLN A 41 -0.30 10.26 -12.03
CA GLN A 41 1.08 10.62 -12.36
C GLN A 41 1.53 11.86 -11.56
N GLU A 42 0.74 12.94 -11.58
CA GLU A 42 1.03 14.20 -10.88
C GLU A 42 1.22 13.98 -9.37
N ILE A 43 0.34 13.19 -8.75
CA ILE A 43 0.43 12.87 -7.33
C ILE A 43 1.72 12.11 -6.99
N PHE A 44 2.18 11.22 -7.88
CA PHE A 44 3.40 10.46 -7.68
C PHE A 44 4.66 11.32 -7.89
N TYR A 45 4.65 12.21 -8.89
CA TYR A 45 5.72 13.18 -9.11
C TYR A 45 5.85 14.17 -7.95
N GLN A 46 4.74 14.75 -7.48
CA GLN A 46 4.74 15.66 -6.33
C GLN A 46 5.22 15.00 -5.03
N ARG A 47 4.95 13.70 -4.87
CA ARG A 47 5.38 12.93 -3.70
C ARG A 47 6.75 12.30 -3.85
N ASN A 48 7.46 12.54 -4.96
CA ASN A 48 8.74 11.89 -5.28
C ASN A 48 8.68 10.35 -5.14
N MET A 49 7.53 9.75 -5.47
CA MET A 49 7.30 8.30 -5.35
C MET A 49 7.45 7.61 -6.71
N MET A 50 7.97 6.39 -6.71
CA MET A 50 8.05 5.56 -7.93
C MET A 50 6.65 5.14 -8.41
N PRO A 51 6.41 5.04 -9.73
CA PRO A 51 5.12 4.68 -10.28
C PRO A 51 4.66 3.27 -9.84
N PRO A 52 3.34 3.07 -9.67
CA PRO A 52 2.82 1.80 -9.17
C PRO A 52 2.99 0.69 -10.21
N GLN A 53 3.71 -0.38 -9.86
CA GLN A 53 3.91 -1.58 -10.70
C GLN A 53 2.73 -2.57 -10.67
N ARG A 54 1.67 -2.23 -9.94
CA ARG A 54 0.50 -3.09 -9.70
C ARG A 54 -0.77 -2.29 -9.92
N CYS A 55 -1.74 -2.89 -10.61
CA CYS A 55 -3.03 -2.29 -10.86
C CYS A 55 -3.80 -2.01 -9.54
N PRO A 56 -4.76 -1.06 -9.54
CA PRO A 56 -5.56 -0.73 -8.36
C PRO A 56 -6.29 -1.93 -7.76
N ARG A 57 -6.68 -2.91 -8.58
CA ARG A 57 -7.29 -4.17 -8.14
C ARG A 57 -6.34 -5.04 -7.31
N CYS A 58 -5.08 -5.16 -7.72
CA CYS A 58 -4.06 -5.89 -6.96
C CYS A 58 -3.64 -5.14 -5.70
N ARG A 59 -3.62 -3.80 -5.74
CA ARG A 59 -3.32 -2.96 -4.57
C ARG A 59 -4.43 -3.03 -3.53
N SER A 60 -5.70 -2.94 -3.93
CA SER A 60 -6.84 -3.01 -3.00
C SER A 60 -6.99 -4.40 -2.38
N LYS A 61 -6.65 -5.47 -3.10
CA LYS A 61 -6.61 -6.83 -2.53
C LYS A 61 -5.61 -6.97 -1.38
N LYS A 62 -4.50 -6.23 -1.36
CA LYS A 62 -3.61 -6.16 -0.19
C LYS A 62 -4.12 -5.27 0.94
N ALA A 63 -4.92 -4.24 0.63
CA ALA A 63 -5.54 -3.41 1.67
C ALA A 63 -6.67 -4.16 2.39
N ALA A 64 -7.42 -5.01 1.66
CA ALA A 64 -8.46 -5.87 2.22
C ALA A 64 -7.89 -7.16 2.84
N ALA A 65 -6.84 -7.73 2.23
CA ALA A 65 -6.04 -8.82 2.79
C ALA A 65 -4.77 -8.25 3.42
N SER A 66 -4.94 -7.37 4.39
CA SER A 66 -3.89 -7.18 5.39
C SER A 66 -3.77 -8.49 6.15
N GLU A 67 -3.01 -9.42 5.55
CA GLU A 67 -2.46 -10.65 6.13
C GLU A 67 -1.48 -10.32 7.28
N ASP A 68 -1.28 -9.04 7.58
CA ASP A 68 -0.93 -8.52 8.91
C ASP A 68 -2.16 -8.47 9.84
N ALA A 69 -3.05 -9.47 9.75
CA ALA A 69 -3.94 -9.74 10.86
C ALA A 69 -3.02 -10.09 12.03
N PRO A 70 -3.01 -9.31 13.13
CA PRO A 70 -2.12 -9.61 14.23
C PRO A 70 -2.44 -11.03 14.68
N LYS A 71 -1.41 -11.90 14.68
CA LYS A 71 -1.54 -13.27 15.19
C LYS A 71 -2.16 -13.16 16.57
N ARG A 72 -3.37 -13.69 16.72
CA ARG A 72 -4.08 -13.69 17.99
C ARG A 72 -3.48 -14.80 18.83
N TYR A 73 -2.83 -14.44 19.93
CA TYR A 73 -2.30 -15.39 20.89
C TYR A 73 -3.33 -15.60 21.99
N GLU A 74 -3.64 -16.86 22.27
CA GLU A 74 -4.44 -17.22 23.42
C GLU A 74 -3.63 -17.01 24.70
N ILE A 75 -4.23 -16.32 25.65
CA ILE A 75 -3.65 -15.99 26.95
C ILE A 75 -4.64 -16.27 28.07
N VAL A 76 -4.12 -16.47 29.27
CA VAL A 76 -4.92 -16.48 30.51
C VAL A 76 -4.67 -15.15 31.22
N CYS A 77 -5.73 -14.42 31.55
CA CYS A 77 -5.61 -13.14 32.24
C CYS A 77 -5.17 -13.32 33.70
N ASP A 78 -4.10 -12.62 34.13
CA ASP A 78 -3.58 -12.70 35.50
C ASP A 78 -4.54 -12.13 36.56
N ASN A 79 -5.46 -11.24 36.17
CA ASN A 79 -6.40 -10.59 37.09
C ASN A 79 -7.73 -11.35 37.26
N CYS A 80 -8.25 -11.96 36.19
CA CYS A 80 -9.58 -12.59 36.21
C CYS A 80 -9.59 -14.07 35.83
N GLY A 81 -8.47 -14.63 35.37
CA GLY A 81 -8.34 -16.04 35.00
C GLY A 81 -9.06 -16.47 33.71
N LYS A 82 -9.64 -15.55 32.94
CA LYS A 82 -10.33 -15.86 31.68
C LYS A 82 -9.34 -16.05 30.53
N HIS A 83 -9.70 -16.91 29.59
CA HIS A 83 -9.04 -17.04 28.29
C HIS A 83 -9.42 -15.86 27.39
N ASP A 84 -8.42 -15.17 26.83
CA ASP A 84 -8.62 -14.05 25.89
C ASP A 84 -7.60 -14.11 24.74
N GLN A 85 -7.83 -13.32 23.70
CA GLN A 85 -6.98 -13.25 22.50
C GLN A 85 -6.32 -11.87 22.39
N VAL A 86 -4.98 -11.84 22.42
CA VAL A 86 -4.21 -10.60 22.29
C VAL A 86 -3.39 -10.56 21.00
N PRO A 87 -3.19 -9.36 20.40
CA PRO A 87 -2.45 -9.19 19.16
C PRO A 87 -0.92 -9.25 19.32
N PHE A 88 -0.43 -9.42 20.55
CA PHE A 88 1.00 -9.47 20.88
C PHE A 88 1.37 -10.82 21.47
N GLN A 89 2.60 -11.26 21.21
CA GLN A 89 3.12 -12.48 21.81
C GLN A 89 3.34 -12.27 23.32
N PRO A 90 2.75 -13.11 24.20
CA PRO A 90 2.98 -13.03 25.63
C PRO A 90 4.45 -13.30 25.94
N LYS A 91 5.10 -12.42 26.71
CA LYS A 91 6.50 -12.56 27.14
C LYS A 91 6.55 -13.04 28.58
N VAL A 92 7.42 -13.99 28.89
CA VAL A 92 7.69 -14.42 30.26
C VAL A 92 8.17 -13.24 31.12
N GLY A 93 7.56 -13.04 32.29
CA GLY A 93 7.90 -11.95 33.22
C GLY A 93 7.11 -10.64 33.05
N ARG A 94 6.10 -10.57 32.16
CA ARG A 94 5.14 -9.46 32.10
C ARG A 94 3.72 -9.95 32.39
N THR A 95 2.97 -9.20 33.19
CA THR A 95 1.55 -9.48 33.43
C THR A 95 0.75 -9.24 32.16
N VAL A 96 -0.16 -10.16 31.87
CA VAL A 96 -1.03 -10.11 30.70
C VAL A 96 -2.47 -10.02 31.16
N PHE A 97 -3.17 -8.99 30.68
CA PHE A 97 -4.56 -8.73 31.05
C PHE A 97 -5.47 -8.88 29.83
N CYS A 98 -6.70 -9.36 30.07
CA CYS A 98 -7.77 -9.34 29.06
C CYS A 98 -8.16 -7.90 28.70
N ARG A 99 -8.88 -7.72 27.58
CA ARG A 99 -9.30 -6.39 27.11
C ARG A 99 -10.00 -5.57 28.20
N GLU A 100 -10.91 -6.21 28.92
CA GLU A 100 -11.71 -5.59 29.98
C GLU A 100 -10.86 -5.14 31.18
N CYS A 101 -9.96 -6.01 31.67
CA CYS A 101 -9.09 -5.70 32.80
C CYS A 101 -8.06 -4.61 32.45
N HIS A 102 -7.57 -4.62 31.21
CA HIS A 102 -6.66 -3.60 30.73
C HIS A 102 -7.37 -2.23 30.57
N GLU A 103 -8.60 -2.21 30.04
CA GLU A 103 -9.41 -0.99 29.97
C GLU A 103 -9.74 -0.43 31.36
N ALA A 104 -10.11 -1.29 32.32
CA ALA A 104 -10.37 -0.91 33.71
C ALA A 104 -9.10 -0.40 34.43
N SER A 105 -7.94 -0.99 34.16
CA SER A 105 -6.65 -0.50 34.67
C SER A 105 -6.29 0.86 34.06
N ARG A 106 -6.48 1.03 32.75
CA ARG A 106 -6.21 2.29 32.04
C ARG A 106 -7.17 3.40 32.43
N SER A 107 -8.44 3.11 32.73
CA SER A 107 -9.37 4.11 33.22
C SER A 107 -8.91 4.59 34.60
N ARG A 108 -8.57 3.68 35.53
CA ARG A 108 -8.08 4.04 36.87
C ARG A 108 -6.78 4.84 36.85
N ALA A 109 -5.88 4.57 35.90
CA ALA A 109 -4.63 5.32 35.72
C ALA A 109 -4.81 6.71 35.06
N ARG A 110 -5.92 6.97 34.36
CA ARG A 110 -6.21 8.29 33.77
C ARG A 110 -6.82 9.29 34.76
N PHE A 111 -7.33 8.80 35.88
CA PHE A 111 -7.95 9.61 36.93
C PHE A 111 -7.08 9.74 38.19
N ALA A 112 -5.80 9.36 38.10
CA ALA A 112 -4.83 9.44 39.19
C ALA A 112 -3.72 10.44 38.86
#